data_AF-A0A945AFY3-F1
#
_entry.id   AF-A0A945AFY3-F1
#
_cell.length_a   1.000
_cell.length_b   1.000
_cell.length_c   1.000
_cell.angle_alpha   90.00
_cell.angle_beta   90.00
_cell.angle_gamma   90.00
#
_symmetry.space_group_name_H-M   'P 1'
#
loop_
_entity.id
_entity.type
_entity.pdbx_description
1 polymer ?
#
loop_
_entity_poly.entity_id
_entity_poly.type
_entity_poly.pdbx_seq_one_letter_code
_entity_poly.pdbx_strand_id
1 'polypeptide(L)'
;MQVDIHENALDRVPLSIIFDDSTMLVNLNYFFMRDRNLIDGEPRRWEDVPVVHPESFTREFAEFCLEHNVKGKFSVVPCPAALGRIDHGLPMFSKAQQESWLKMCRELIMPNYDITPEMMTHTFVVDLETLQPVDPNLWEQWGWNHLPTDQEELVTDYIALSCEILHNVGLTPAGVTSPGGFGSP
;
A
#
# COMPACT_ATOMS: atom_id res chain seq x y z
N MET A 1 -34.98 32.38 12.15
CA MET A 1 -34.26 31.36 11.38
C MET A 1 -34.29 30.09 12.22
N GLN A 2 -35.07 29.11 11.80
CA GLN A 2 -35.18 27.80 12.47
C GLN A 2 -34.09 26.92 11.88
N VAL A 3 -33.19 26.42 12.73
CA VAL A 3 -32.11 25.51 12.32
C VAL A 3 -32.42 24.17 12.98
N ASP A 4 -32.73 23.17 12.17
CA ASP A 4 -32.91 21.79 12.61
C ASP A 4 -31.60 21.03 12.40
N ILE A 5 -31.18 20.30 13.44
CA ILE A 5 -30.06 19.36 13.36
C ILE A 5 -30.63 18.03 12.90
N HIS A 6 -30.45 17.70 11.62
CA HIS A 6 -30.72 16.36 11.13
C HIS A 6 -29.60 15.44 11.62
N GLU A 7 -29.93 14.40 12.39
CA GLU A 7 -28.94 13.43 12.91
C GLU A 7 -28.14 12.76 11.79
N ASN A 8 -28.71 12.63 10.58
CA ASN A 8 -28.01 12.20 9.36
C ASN A 8 -28.66 12.83 8.11
N ALA A 9 -27.88 13.04 7.05
CA ALA A 9 -28.44 13.48 5.76
C ALA A 9 -29.27 12.34 5.13
N LEU A 10 -30.55 12.60 4.84
CA LEU A 10 -31.47 11.67 4.15
C LEU A 10 -31.75 10.34 4.87
N ASP A 11 -31.67 10.28 6.20
CA ASP A 11 -31.82 9.04 7.00
C ASP A 11 -30.85 7.92 6.61
N ARG A 12 -29.65 8.28 6.09
CA ARG A 12 -28.59 7.35 5.72
C ARG A 12 -27.31 7.65 6.48
N VAL A 13 -26.61 6.60 6.90
CA VAL A 13 -25.27 6.74 7.50
C VAL A 13 -24.25 6.87 6.37
N PRO A 14 -23.47 7.96 6.28
CA PRO A 14 -22.36 8.06 5.35
C PRO A 14 -21.27 7.06 5.75
N LEU A 15 -20.89 6.17 4.84
CA LEU A 15 -19.79 5.23 5.01
C LEU A 15 -18.61 5.70 4.15
N SER A 16 -17.44 5.81 4.76
CA SER A 16 -16.16 5.89 4.05
C SER A 16 -15.34 4.66 4.43
N ILE A 17 -14.82 3.94 3.45
CA ILE A 17 -14.02 2.73 3.68
C ILE A 17 -12.57 2.99 3.32
N ILE A 18 -11.66 2.47 4.15
CA ILE A 18 -10.23 2.51 3.92
C ILE A 18 -9.78 1.09 3.54
N PHE A 19 -9.17 0.98 2.35
CA PHE A 19 -8.47 -0.22 1.91
C PHE A 19 -6.97 0.01 2.03
N ASP A 20 -6.37 -0.75 2.94
CA ASP A 20 -4.94 -0.70 3.23
C ASP A 20 -4.18 -1.84 2.51
N ASP A 21 -2.88 -1.64 2.34
CA ASP A 21 -1.88 -2.65 1.95
C ASP A 21 -2.10 -3.29 0.58
N SER A 22 -2.86 -2.66 -0.32
CA SER A 22 -3.11 -3.25 -1.63
C SER A 22 -1.84 -3.23 -2.48
N THR A 23 -1.58 -4.31 -3.21
CA THR A 23 -0.37 -4.42 -4.04
C THR A 23 -0.69 -4.91 -5.44
N MET A 24 0.25 -4.68 -6.35
CA MET A 24 0.21 -5.26 -7.69
C MET A 24 0.49 -6.77 -7.62
N LEU A 25 -0.58 -7.56 -7.48
CA LEU A 25 -0.62 -9.03 -7.58
C LEU A 25 0.15 -9.79 -6.50
N VAL A 26 0.93 -9.11 -5.67
CA VAL A 26 1.77 -9.72 -4.62
C VAL A 26 0.92 -9.96 -3.38
N ASN A 27 0.94 -11.20 -2.86
CA ASN A 27 0.35 -11.44 -1.56
C ASN A 27 1.35 -11.04 -0.47
N LEU A 28 1.21 -9.82 0.03
CA LEU A 28 2.13 -9.25 1.00
C LEU A 28 2.24 -10.08 2.29
N ASN A 29 1.16 -10.76 2.68
CA ASN A 29 1.14 -11.60 3.89
C ASN A 29 2.10 -12.81 3.78
N TYR A 30 2.30 -13.38 2.59
CA TYR A 30 3.29 -14.43 2.37
C TYR A 30 4.70 -13.94 2.76
N PHE A 31 5.08 -12.76 2.25
CA PHE A 31 6.40 -12.18 2.49
C PHE A 31 6.55 -11.72 3.94
N PHE A 32 5.54 -11.06 4.50
CA PHE A 32 5.52 -10.67 5.91
C PHE A 32 5.78 -11.88 6.83
N MET A 33 5.03 -12.97 6.66
CA MET A 33 5.17 -14.15 7.52
C MET A 33 6.52 -14.84 7.33
N ARG A 34 6.96 -15.05 6.07
CA ARG A 34 8.26 -15.65 5.74
C ARG A 34 9.40 -14.90 6.41
N ASP A 35 9.38 -13.57 6.27
CA ASP A 35 10.48 -12.72 6.70
C ASP A 35 10.45 -12.46 8.21
N ARG A 36 9.27 -12.33 8.83
CA ARG A 36 9.17 -12.19 10.30
C ARG A 36 9.61 -13.43 11.04
N ASN A 37 9.31 -14.62 10.53
CA ASN A 37 9.74 -15.87 11.16
C ASN A 37 11.26 -15.96 11.31
N LEU A 38 12.03 -15.38 10.37
CA LEU A 38 13.50 -15.34 10.46
C LEU A 38 14.00 -14.43 11.59
N ILE A 39 13.19 -13.45 12.00
CA ILE A 39 13.52 -12.45 13.02
C ILE A 39 13.05 -12.87 14.40
N ASP A 40 11.78 -13.28 14.53
CA ASP A 40 11.16 -13.60 15.83
C ASP A 40 11.11 -15.10 16.16
N GLY A 41 11.40 -15.97 15.18
CA GLY A 41 11.38 -17.43 15.38
C GLY A 41 9.99 -18.02 15.51
N GLU A 42 8.92 -17.26 15.25
CA GLU A 42 7.55 -17.76 15.33
C GLU A 42 7.26 -18.76 14.20
N PRO A 43 6.52 -19.85 14.46
CA PRO A 43 6.29 -20.91 13.47
C PRO A 43 5.10 -20.60 12.55
N ARG A 44 5.03 -19.40 11.96
CA ARG A 44 3.94 -19.05 11.03
C ARG A 44 4.07 -19.88 9.76
N ARG A 45 3.01 -20.55 9.32
CA ARG A 45 3.00 -21.42 8.12
C ARG A 45 2.86 -20.59 6.84
N TRP A 46 3.90 -19.82 6.49
CA TRP A 46 3.89 -18.95 5.31
C TRP A 46 3.85 -19.74 3.99
N GLU A 47 4.31 -20.98 4.00
CA GLU A 47 4.29 -21.90 2.86
C GLU A 47 2.87 -22.29 2.42
N ASP A 48 1.88 -22.17 3.31
CA ASP A 48 0.47 -22.39 2.98
C ASP A 48 -0.18 -21.18 2.28
N VAL A 49 0.47 -20.02 2.32
CA VAL A 49 -0.06 -18.76 1.79
C VAL A 49 0.33 -18.63 0.32
N PRO A 50 -0.60 -18.35 -0.61
CA PRO A 50 -0.24 -18.09 -2.00
C PRO A 50 0.70 -16.89 -2.10
N VAL A 51 1.76 -16.97 -2.91
CA VAL A 51 2.70 -15.85 -3.14
C VAL A 51 2.03 -14.66 -3.83
N VAL A 52 0.99 -14.93 -4.62
CA VAL A 52 0.31 -13.96 -5.48
C VAL A 52 -1.20 -14.10 -5.33
N HIS A 53 -1.93 -12.99 -5.52
CA HIS A 53 -3.39 -13.00 -5.63
C HIS A 53 -3.80 -12.69 -7.07
N PRO A 54 -4.94 -13.24 -7.55
CA PRO A 54 -5.40 -12.95 -8.90
C PRO A 54 -5.87 -11.50 -9.01
N GLU A 55 -5.60 -10.87 -10.15
CA GLU A 55 -6.15 -9.54 -10.47
C GLU A 55 -7.67 -9.52 -10.44
N SER A 56 -8.30 -10.61 -10.87
CA SER A 56 -9.76 -10.74 -10.95
C SER A 56 -10.46 -10.58 -9.61
N PHE A 57 -9.80 -10.97 -8.50
CA PHE A 57 -10.35 -10.77 -7.16
C PHE A 57 -10.49 -9.28 -6.83
N THR A 58 -9.42 -8.50 -7.08
CA THR A 58 -9.45 -7.05 -6.87
C THR A 58 -10.43 -6.36 -7.83
N ARG A 59 -10.51 -6.84 -9.08
CA ARG A 59 -11.45 -6.32 -10.09
C ARG A 59 -12.91 -6.49 -9.70
N GLU A 60 -13.33 -7.70 -9.32
CA GLU A 60 -14.72 -7.98 -8.92
C GLU A 60 -15.12 -7.08 -7.73
N PHE A 61 -14.21 -6.91 -6.78
CA PHE A 61 -14.39 -6.00 -5.66
C PHE A 61 -14.50 -4.52 -6.10
N ALA A 62 -13.63 -4.07 -7.00
CA ALA A 62 -13.62 -2.71 -7.52
C ALA A 62 -14.90 -2.39 -8.31
N GLU A 63 -15.38 -3.33 -9.14
CA GLU A 63 -16.62 -3.22 -9.90
C GLU A 63 -17.83 -3.06 -8.97
N PHE A 64 -17.91 -3.89 -7.92
CA PHE A 64 -18.94 -3.75 -6.88
C PHE A 64 -18.92 -2.36 -6.22
N CYS A 65 -17.72 -1.89 -5.82
CA CYS A 65 -17.59 -0.59 -5.18
C CYS A 65 -18.00 0.56 -6.11
N LEU A 66 -17.66 0.46 -7.39
CA LEU A 66 -18.02 1.45 -8.40
C LEU A 66 -19.54 1.48 -8.62
N GLU A 67 -20.17 0.31 -8.81
CA GLU A 67 -21.62 0.15 -9.01
C GLU A 67 -22.43 0.73 -7.83
N HIS A 68 -21.96 0.49 -6.61
CA HIS A 68 -22.65 0.90 -5.39
C HIS A 68 -22.19 2.27 -4.86
N ASN A 69 -21.32 2.99 -5.58
CA ASN A 69 -20.81 4.30 -5.19
C ASN A 69 -20.20 4.28 -3.76
N VAL A 70 -19.50 3.20 -3.42
CA VAL A 70 -18.71 3.07 -2.19
C VAL A 70 -17.44 3.89 -2.37
N LYS A 71 -17.12 4.74 -1.40
CA LYS A 71 -16.03 5.72 -1.49
C LYS A 71 -15.10 5.63 -0.27
N GLY A 72 -13.91 6.18 -0.44
CA GLY A 72 -12.98 6.41 0.67
C GLY A 72 -11.54 6.47 0.20
N LYS A 73 -10.66 5.70 0.85
CA LYS A 73 -9.22 5.66 0.56
C LYS A 73 -8.83 4.28 0.06
N PHE A 74 -7.95 4.23 -0.93
CA PHE A 74 -7.31 2.99 -1.38
C PHE A 74 -5.82 3.23 -1.47
N SER A 75 -5.03 2.53 -0.65
CA SER A 75 -3.59 2.66 -0.73
C SER A 75 -2.94 1.60 -1.61
N VAL A 76 -1.76 1.93 -2.13
CA VAL A 76 -0.98 1.04 -2.98
C VAL A 76 0.45 1.00 -2.47
N VAL A 77 1.00 -0.19 -2.29
CA VAL A 77 2.41 -0.39 -1.93
C VAL A 77 3.29 -0.19 -3.19
N PRO A 78 4.17 0.83 -3.24
CA PRO A 78 4.97 1.15 -4.43
C PRO A 78 6.07 0.14 -4.78
N CYS A 79 6.63 -0.54 -3.78
CA CYS A 79 7.71 -1.51 -3.90
C CYS A 79 7.40 -2.79 -3.09
N PRO A 80 6.30 -3.51 -3.41
CA PRO A 80 5.74 -4.53 -2.53
C PRO A 80 6.76 -5.58 -2.11
N ALA A 81 6.92 -5.76 -0.79
CA ALA A 81 7.87 -6.66 -0.16
C ALA A 81 9.33 -6.50 -0.63
N ALA A 82 9.72 -5.28 -1.01
CA ALA A 82 11.05 -4.96 -1.56
C ALA A 82 11.40 -5.77 -2.83
N LEU A 83 10.40 -6.21 -3.60
CA LEU A 83 10.59 -7.01 -4.83
C LEU A 83 10.91 -6.15 -6.07
N GLY A 84 10.92 -4.83 -5.92
CA GLY A 84 11.14 -3.86 -6.99
C GLY A 84 10.01 -2.83 -7.08
N ARG A 85 10.21 -1.78 -7.88
CA ARG A 85 9.24 -0.70 -8.05
C ARG A 85 8.16 -1.08 -9.06
N ILE A 86 6.91 -0.75 -8.77
CA ILE A 86 5.81 -1.02 -9.70
C ILE A 86 5.89 -0.19 -10.99
N ASP A 87 6.59 0.95 -11.00
CA ASP A 87 6.76 1.82 -12.18
C ASP A 87 7.84 1.32 -13.16
N HIS A 88 8.76 0.46 -12.71
CA HIS A 88 9.68 -0.30 -13.57
C HIS A 88 9.14 -1.68 -13.93
N GLY A 89 8.16 -2.13 -13.15
CA GLY A 89 7.55 -3.43 -13.22
C GLY A 89 8.29 -4.49 -12.40
N LEU A 90 7.53 -5.48 -11.93
CA LEU A 90 8.01 -6.58 -11.10
C LEU A 90 8.42 -7.77 -11.96
N PRO A 91 9.64 -8.34 -11.80
CA PRO A 91 10.14 -9.46 -12.61
C PRO A 91 9.27 -10.73 -12.58
N MET A 92 8.43 -10.89 -11.54
CA MET A 92 7.55 -12.05 -11.38
C MET A 92 6.36 -12.07 -12.34
N PHE A 93 6.01 -10.95 -12.96
CA PHE A 93 4.79 -10.81 -13.75
C PHE A 93 5.09 -10.33 -15.17
N SER A 94 4.31 -10.78 -16.14
CA SER A 94 4.36 -10.19 -17.47
C SER A 94 3.90 -8.74 -17.45
N LYS A 95 4.42 -7.92 -18.37
CA LYS A 95 3.97 -6.53 -18.56
C LYS A 95 2.45 -6.43 -18.73
N ALA A 96 1.83 -7.40 -19.41
CA ALA A 96 0.38 -7.44 -19.62
C ALA A 96 -0.40 -7.62 -18.31
N GLN A 97 0.05 -8.49 -17.41
CA GLN A 97 -0.59 -8.69 -16.10
C GLN A 97 -0.49 -7.43 -15.25
N GLN A 98 0.69 -6.82 -15.23
CA GLN A 98 0.95 -5.59 -14.47
C GLN A 98 0.10 -4.42 -14.98
N GLU A 99 0.09 -4.20 -16.29
CA GLU A 99 -0.72 -3.16 -16.92
C GLU A 99 -2.22 -3.40 -16.72
N SER A 100 -2.69 -4.66 -16.71
CA SER A 100 -4.09 -4.98 -16.42
C SER A 100 -4.50 -4.53 -15.02
N TRP A 101 -3.65 -4.76 -14.02
CA TRP A 101 -3.92 -4.37 -12.64
C TRP A 101 -3.87 -2.85 -12.46
N LEU A 102 -2.86 -2.18 -13.03
CA LEU A 102 -2.75 -0.72 -13.00
C LEU A 102 -3.92 -0.03 -13.72
N LYS A 103 -4.32 -0.57 -14.88
CA LYS A 103 -5.50 -0.10 -15.61
C LYS A 103 -6.78 -0.26 -14.79
N MET A 104 -6.97 -1.41 -14.13
CA MET A 104 -8.11 -1.62 -13.21
C MET A 104 -8.12 -0.58 -12.08
N CYS A 105 -6.98 -0.29 -11.46
CA CYS A 105 -6.91 0.75 -10.43
C CYS A 105 -7.33 2.12 -10.97
N ARG A 106 -6.83 2.50 -12.16
CA ARG A 106 -7.18 3.78 -12.79
C ARG A 106 -8.65 3.89 -13.19
N GLU A 107 -9.25 2.81 -13.68
CA GLU A 107 -10.60 2.84 -14.25
C GLU A 107 -11.70 2.50 -13.24
N LEU A 108 -11.41 1.67 -12.23
CA LEU A 108 -12.41 1.13 -11.31
C LEU A 108 -12.23 1.59 -9.86
N ILE A 109 -10.99 1.86 -9.42
CA ILE A 109 -10.71 2.32 -8.05
C ILE A 109 -10.70 3.85 -7.97
N MET A 110 -9.85 4.53 -8.74
CA MET A 110 -9.69 5.99 -8.68
C MET A 110 -10.98 6.83 -8.83
N PRO A 111 -12.05 6.40 -9.53
CA PRO A 111 -13.29 7.18 -9.57
C PRO A 111 -13.95 7.42 -8.20
N ASN A 112 -13.74 6.53 -7.23
CA ASN A 112 -14.40 6.58 -5.93
C ASN A 112 -13.44 6.65 -4.74
N TYR A 113 -12.15 6.46 -4.96
CA TYR A 113 -11.15 6.35 -3.90
C TYR A 113 -9.99 7.32 -4.09
N ASP A 114 -9.61 8.00 -3.01
CA ASP A 114 -8.36 8.72 -2.93
C ASP A 114 -7.19 7.73 -2.85
N ILE A 115 -6.21 7.88 -3.74
CA ILE A 115 -5.02 7.04 -3.77
C ILE A 115 -3.96 7.58 -2.83
N THR A 116 -3.32 6.69 -2.08
CA THR A 116 -2.17 7.01 -1.23
C THR A 116 -1.11 5.91 -1.33
N PRO A 117 0.19 6.20 -1.17
CA PRO A 117 1.15 5.15 -0.88
C PRO A 117 0.85 4.55 0.51
N GLU A 118 0.86 3.22 0.61
CA GLU A 118 0.88 2.47 1.88
C GLU A 118 2.32 2.15 2.22
N MET A 119 3.08 3.23 2.51
CA MET A 119 4.54 3.36 2.48
C MET A 119 5.30 2.41 1.51
N MET A 120 6.63 2.40 1.45
CA MET A 120 7.30 1.96 0.21
C MET A 120 7.23 0.45 -0.02
N THR A 121 7.52 -0.40 0.97
CA THR A 121 7.58 -1.86 0.77
C THR A 121 6.52 -2.64 1.53
N HIS A 122 5.92 -1.98 2.51
CA HIS A 122 5.13 -2.55 3.58
C HIS A 122 5.81 -3.72 4.34
N THR A 123 7.13 -3.78 4.30
CA THR A 123 7.94 -4.73 5.07
C THR A 123 9.15 -4.02 5.69
N PHE A 124 10.29 -4.04 5.00
CA PHE A 124 11.56 -3.49 5.48
C PHE A 124 11.72 -2.04 5.05
N VAL A 125 12.46 -1.28 5.85
CA VAL A 125 12.99 0.01 5.35
C VAL A 125 14.09 -0.30 4.34
N VAL A 126 14.01 0.31 3.17
CA VAL A 126 14.98 0.14 2.08
C VAL A 126 15.84 1.37 1.85
N ASP A 127 17.04 1.13 1.35
CA ASP A 127 17.89 2.18 0.80
C ASP A 127 17.27 2.72 -0.50
N LEU A 128 17.17 4.04 -0.65
CA LEU A 128 16.40 4.65 -1.74
C LEU A 128 17.07 4.52 -3.11
N GLU A 129 18.39 4.29 -3.17
CA GLU A 129 19.12 4.11 -4.42
C GLU A 129 19.05 2.66 -4.91
N THR A 130 19.25 1.70 -4.00
CA THR A 130 19.37 0.28 -4.31
C THR A 130 18.08 -0.51 -4.11
N LEU A 131 17.14 0.04 -3.34
CA LEU A 131 15.89 -0.59 -2.89
C LEU A 131 16.11 -1.93 -2.19
N GLN A 132 17.28 -2.10 -1.57
CA GLN A 132 17.58 -3.23 -0.72
C GLN A 132 17.30 -2.89 0.75
N PRO A 133 16.89 -3.85 1.59
CA PRO A 133 16.71 -3.62 3.02
C PRO A 133 17.97 -3.04 3.66
N VAL A 134 17.82 -1.94 4.41
CA VAL A 134 18.94 -1.29 5.12
C VAL A 134 19.41 -2.17 6.30
N ASP A 135 18.44 -2.73 7.03
CA ASP A 135 18.66 -3.68 8.12
C ASP A 135 17.47 -4.67 8.12
N PRO A 136 17.71 -5.99 8.16
CA PRO A 136 16.63 -6.98 8.26
C PRO A 136 15.74 -6.83 9.52
N ASN A 137 16.19 -6.10 10.54
CA ASN A 137 15.43 -5.81 11.76
C ASN A 137 14.69 -4.47 11.71
N LEU A 138 14.95 -3.63 10.70
CA LEU A 138 14.29 -2.33 10.53
C LEU A 138 13.10 -2.47 9.59
N TRP A 139 11.90 -2.29 10.14
CA TRP A 139 10.64 -2.49 9.42
C TRP A 139 9.91 -1.17 9.28
N GLU A 140 9.16 -0.96 8.20
CA GLU A 140 8.45 0.31 8.02
C GLU A 140 7.41 0.56 9.11
N GLN A 141 6.93 -0.50 9.76
CA GLN A 141 6.02 -0.42 10.90
C GLN A 141 6.72 -0.12 12.24
N TRP A 142 8.03 -0.39 12.39
CA TRP A 142 8.74 -0.32 13.68
C TRP A 142 10.26 -0.09 13.54
N GLY A 143 10.86 0.52 14.57
CA GLY A 143 12.32 0.61 14.68
C GLY A 143 12.92 1.89 14.08
N TRP A 144 12.09 2.83 13.64
CA TRP A 144 12.53 4.15 13.16
C TRP A 144 13.34 4.93 14.21
N ASN A 145 13.09 4.68 15.50
CA ASN A 145 13.86 5.18 16.63
C ASN A 145 15.33 4.68 16.69
N HIS A 146 15.67 3.65 15.91
CA HIS A 146 17.06 3.17 15.78
C HIS A 146 17.83 3.88 14.66
N LEU A 147 17.15 4.66 13.80
CA LEU A 147 17.83 5.42 12.77
C LEU A 147 18.65 6.56 13.40
N PRO A 148 19.84 6.86 12.84
CA PRO A 148 20.62 8.00 13.28
C PRO A 148 19.82 9.31 13.19
N THR A 149 19.89 10.14 14.23
CA THR A 149 19.15 11.42 14.31
C THR A 149 19.63 12.45 13.30
N ASP A 150 20.74 12.22 12.61
CA ASP A 150 21.24 13.07 11.52
C ASP A 150 20.67 12.69 10.14
N GLN A 151 19.73 11.75 10.07
CA GLN A 151 19.05 11.31 8.85
C GLN A 151 17.58 11.73 8.80
N GLU A 152 17.23 12.89 9.35
CA GLU A 152 15.83 13.39 9.39
C GLU A 152 15.18 13.48 7.99
N GLU A 153 15.98 13.74 6.96
CA GLU A 153 15.52 13.82 5.56
C GLU A 153 15.07 12.47 4.99
N LEU A 154 15.54 11.34 5.55
CA LEU A 154 15.23 10.01 5.04
C LEU A 154 13.72 9.77 4.97
N VAL A 155 12.96 10.11 6.02
CA VAL A 155 11.50 9.94 6.03
C VAL A 155 10.83 10.76 4.92
N THR A 156 11.32 11.99 4.69
CA THR A 156 10.76 12.88 3.68
C THR A 156 11.05 12.37 2.27
N ASP A 157 12.29 11.95 2.00
CA ASP A 157 12.69 11.36 0.72
C ASP A 157 11.97 10.04 0.45
N TYR A 158 11.73 9.25 1.50
CA TYR A 158 10.99 7.99 1.44
C TYR A 158 9.54 8.22 1.03
N ILE A 159 8.88 9.22 1.62
CA ILE A 159 7.54 9.64 1.24
C ILE A 159 7.52 10.18 -0.19
N ALA A 160 8.48 11.05 -0.54
CA ALA A 160 8.56 11.66 -1.86
C ALA A 160 8.70 10.59 -2.96
N LEU A 161 9.63 9.65 -2.80
CA LEU A 161 9.84 8.57 -3.77
C LEU A 161 8.63 7.64 -3.87
N SER A 162 7.98 7.33 -2.74
CA SER A 162 6.75 6.53 -2.73
C SER A 162 5.63 7.21 -3.54
N CYS A 163 5.47 8.52 -3.37
CA CYS A 163 4.50 9.30 -4.16
C CYS A 163 4.87 9.36 -5.65
N GLU A 164 6.16 9.53 -5.97
CA GLU A 164 6.66 9.57 -7.34
C GLU A 164 6.38 8.26 -8.08
N ILE A 165 6.65 7.11 -7.46
CA ILE A 165 6.39 5.78 -8.06
C ILE A 165 4.92 5.65 -8.44
N LEU A 166 3.99 6.00 -7.54
CA LEU A 166 2.56 5.92 -7.83
C LEU A 166 2.16 6.90 -8.94
N HIS A 167 2.71 8.12 -8.92
CA HIS A 167 2.47 9.10 -9.96
C HIS A 167 2.92 8.60 -11.34
N ASN A 168 4.09 7.96 -11.43
CA ASN A 168 4.66 7.41 -12.67
C ASN A 168 3.76 6.36 -13.32
N VAL A 169 2.98 5.62 -12.54
CA VAL A 169 2.00 4.64 -13.04
C VAL A 169 0.59 5.22 -13.17
N GLY A 170 0.42 6.54 -13.11
CA GLY A 170 -0.87 7.21 -13.26
C GLY A 170 -1.81 7.02 -12.08
N LEU A 171 -1.27 6.66 -10.91
CA LEU A 171 -1.98 6.54 -9.64
C LEU A 171 -1.64 7.74 -8.75
N THR A 172 -1.86 8.96 -9.25
CA THR A 172 -1.45 10.21 -8.58
C THR A 172 -1.96 10.26 -7.13
N PRO A 173 -1.07 10.32 -6.12
CA PRO A 173 -1.46 10.36 -4.72
C PRO A 173 -2.25 11.63 -4.37
N ALA A 174 -3.30 11.45 -3.55
CA ALA A 174 -4.06 12.53 -2.91
C ALA A 174 -3.65 12.77 -1.45
N GLY A 175 -2.74 11.93 -0.93
CA GLY A 175 -2.23 11.96 0.43
C GLY A 175 -1.19 10.86 0.64
N VAL A 176 -0.94 10.50 1.89
CA VAL A 176 -0.02 9.41 2.27
C VAL A 176 -0.66 8.55 3.34
N THR A 177 -0.36 7.26 3.34
CA THR A 177 -0.68 6.39 4.47
C THR A 177 0.58 5.96 5.19
N SER A 178 0.57 6.21 6.49
CA SER A 178 1.63 5.87 7.42
C SER A 178 1.27 4.55 8.10
N PRO A 179 2.06 3.48 7.96
CA PRO A 179 1.77 2.24 8.66
C PRO A 179 2.27 2.30 10.11
N GLY A 180 1.46 1.78 11.03
CA GLY A 180 1.90 1.54 12.41
C GLY A 180 2.74 2.68 13.00
N GLY A 181 4.00 2.38 13.33
CA GLY A 181 4.98 3.31 13.89
C GLY A 181 5.91 3.98 12.88
N PHE A 182 5.50 4.16 11.62
CA PHE A 182 6.33 4.80 10.60
C PHE A 182 6.79 6.20 11.02
N GLY A 183 8.10 6.43 10.91
CA GLY A 183 8.74 7.68 11.31
C GLY A 183 8.65 7.98 12.82
N SER A 184 8.29 6.99 13.65
CA SER A 184 8.25 7.19 15.11
C SER A 184 9.67 7.31 15.68
N PRO A 185 9.98 8.40 16.42
CA PRO A 185 11.30 8.65 16.98
C PRO A 185 11.64 7.78 18.19
#